data_AF-A0A352LQ34-F1
#
_entry.id   AF-A0A352LQ34-F1
#
_cell.length_a   1.000
_cell.length_b   1.000
_cell.length_c   1.000
_cell.angle_alpha   90.00
_cell.angle_beta   90.00
_cell.angle_gamma   90.00
#
_symmetry.space_group_name_H-M   'P 1'
#
loop_
_entity.id
_entity.type
_entity.pdbx_description
1 polymer ?
#
loop_
_entity_poly.entity_id
_entity_poly.type
_entity_poly.pdbx_seq_one_letter_code
_entity_poly.pdbx_strand_id
1 'polypeptide(L)'
;MEKMPGCGYCGHCARDFSSREPGKPNLASIDVVGGILEQAVRNTLRRMQQVSDGNMSPQEAAQADDRLVNWFTETFCGRNKHFASAEGWNPCGLADYIREVFSGDLQKAGRHAPSSDAEVVGWVSERFLQGFYELIENLPNAGTNFHEMEYAPRVREFVAFWQSVLVGAPMR
;
A
#
# COMPACT_ATOMS: atom_id res chain seq x y z
N MET A 1 48.07 11.68 6.98
CA MET A 1 46.74 12.31 7.14
C MET A 1 46.01 12.15 5.83
N GLU A 2 45.22 11.09 5.69
CA GLU A 2 44.33 10.87 4.55
C GLU A 2 43.15 11.86 4.61
N LYS A 3 42.90 12.56 3.51
CA LYS A 3 41.69 13.35 3.29
C LYS A 3 40.65 12.45 2.61
N MET A 4 39.56 12.16 3.30
CA MET A 4 38.35 11.59 2.69
C MET A 4 37.67 12.62 1.79
N PRO A 5 37.14 12.24 0.62
CA PRO A 5 36.39 13.13 -0.24
C PRO A 5 34.96 13.35 0.29
N GLY A 6 34.52 14.60 0.28
CA GLY A 6 33.18 15.00 0.68
C GLY A 6 32.12 14.44 -0.26
N CYS A 7 31.08 13.86 0.33
CA CYS A 7 29.83 13.55 -0.35
C CYS A 7 29.17 14.89 -0.74
N GLY A 8 29.29 15.25 -2.02
CA GLY A 8 28.53 16.32 -2.62
C GLY A 8 27.16 15.82 -3.06
N TYR A 9 26.16 16.67 -2.86
CA TYR A 9 24.83 16.62 -3.48
C TYR A 9 23.71 15.84 -2.76
N CYS A 10 23.24 16.40 -1.63
CA CYS A 10 21.82 16.39 -1.27
C CYS A 10 21.42 17.76 -0.70
N GLY A 11 21.38 18.77 -1.57
CA GLY A 11 20.95 20.13 -1.23
C GLY A 11 19.44 20.27 -1.08
N HIS A 12 18.79 19.47 -0.23
CA HIS A 12 17.48 19.79 0.36
C HIS A 12 17.08 18.89 1.55
N CYS A 13 18.05 18.46 2.37
CA CYS A 13 17.76 17.78 3.64
C CYS A 13 17.67 18.80 4.78
N ALA A 14 16.52 19.46 4.94
CA ALA A 14 16.10 20.13 6.17
C ALA A 14 14.69 20.74 6.01
N ARG A 15 13.67 19.89 5.84
CA ARG A 15 12.37 20.19 6.45
C ARG A 15 12.08 19.08 7.42
N ASP A 16 12.11 19.44 8.68
CA ASP A 16 11.77 18.60 9.81
C ASP A 16 10.42 17.91 9.56
N PHE A 17 10.45 16.64 9.15
CA PHE A 17 9.31 15.72 9.28
C PHE A 17 9.37 14.96 10.61
N SER A 18 10.16 15.45 11.58
CA SER A 18 10.06 15.08 12.98
C SER A 18 9.03 15.97 13.67
N SER A 19 7.76 15.76 13.36
CA SER A 19 6.72 16.01 14.35
C SER A 19 6.05 14.67 14.62
N ARG A 20 6.40 14.07 15.76
CA ARG A 20 5.45 13.27 16.53
C ARG A 20 4.29 14.19 16.88
N GLU A 21 3.44 14.52 15.92
CA GLU A 21 2.24 15.31 16.17
C GLU A 21 1.37 14.48 17.13
N PRO A 22 1.18 14.95 18.38
CA PRO A 22 0.43 14.18 19.35
C PRO A 22 -0.99 13.93 18.83
N GLY A 23 -1.38 12.66 18.71
CA GLY A 23 -2.75 12.25 18.43
C GLY A 23 -3.05 11.75 17.02
N LYS A 24 -2.12 11.78 16.06
CA LYS A 24 -2.34 11.14 14.75
C LYS A 24 -2.06 9.63 14.81
N PRO A 25 -2.90 8.78 14.17
CA PRO A 25 -2.59 7.37 14.00
C PRO A 25 -1.28 7.20 13.23
N ASN A 26 -0.40 6.33 13.71
CA ASN A 26 0.96 6.16 13.18
C ASN A 26 1.02 5.01 12.17
N LEU A 27 1.62 5.24 11.01
CA LEU A 27 1.75 4.24 9.93
C LEU A 27 2.74 3.10 10.21
N ALA A 28 3.55 3.17 11.27
CA ALA A 28 4.29 2.03 11.79
C ALA A 28 3.46 1.16 12.76
N SER A 29 2.24 1.58 13.12
CA SER A 29 1.37 0.75 13.94
C SER A 29 0.68 -0.30 13.06
N ILE A 30 0.90 -1.56 13.43
CA ILE A 30 0.28 -2.71 12.78
C ILE A 30 -1.25 -2.54 12.76
N ASP A 31 -1.88 -2.14 13.86
CA ASP A 31 -3.34 -2.00 13.96
C ASP A 31 -3.88 -0.87 13.07
N VAL A 32 -3.14 0.24 12.94
CA VAL A 32 -3.53 1.36 12.09
C VAL A 32 -3.51 0.95 10.63
N VAL A 33 -2.43 0.30 10.19
CA VAL A 33 -2.31 -0.20 8.82
C VAL A 33 -3.35 -1.28 8.53
N GLY A 34 -3.57 -2.21 9.47
CA GLY A 34 -4.61 -3.24 9.35
C GLY A 34 -6.00 -2.62 9.13
N GLY A 35 -6.38 -1.63 9.94
CA GLY A 35 -7.65 -0.93 9.78
C GLY A 35 -7.80 -0.20 8.44
N ILE A 36 -6.72 0.40 7.90
CA ILE A 36 -6.71 1.02 6.57
C ILE A 36 -7.01 -0.04 5.49
N LEU A 37 -6.30 -1.18 5.54
CA LEU A 37 -6.44 -2.25 4.55
C LEU A 37 -7.81 -2.93 4.62
N GLU A 38 -8.32 -3.22 5.82
CA GLU A 38 -9.67 -3.77 6.02
C GLU A 38 -10.75 -2.85 5.47
N GLN A 39 -10.61 -1.53 5.64
CA GLN A 39 -11.54 -0.56 5.08
C GLN A 39 -11.46 -0.53 3.55
N ALA A 40 -10.25 -0.59 2.98
CA ALA A 40 -10.06 -0.65 1.54
C ALA A 40 -10.67 -1.92 0.92
N VAL A 41 -10.47 -3.08 1.55
CA VAL A 41 -11.10 -4.35 1.17
C VAL A 41 -12.63 -4.23 1.18
N ARG A 42 -13.23 -3.77 2.29
CA ARG A 42 -14.69 -3.60 2.39
C ARG A 42 -15.24 -2.64 1.34
N ASN A 43 -14.55 -1.53 1.11
CA ASN A 43 -14.94 -0.57 0.08
C ASN A 43 -14.86 -1.18 -1.32
N THR A 44 -13.86 -2.02 -1.59
CA THR A 44 -13.66 -2.67 -2.89
C THR A 44 -14.73 -3.73 -3.13
N LEU A 45 -15.01 -4.60 -2.16
CA LEU A 45 -16.13 -5.55 -2.22
C LEU A 45 -17.47 -4.85 -2.46
N ARG A 46 -17.73 -3.73 -1.78
CA ARG A 46 -18.92 -2.92 -2.01
C ARG A 46 -19.00 -2.39 -3.44
N ARG A 47 -17.88 -1.93 -4.02
CA ARG A 47 -17.84 -1.49 -5.43
C ARG A 47 -18.12 -2.66 -6.37
N MET A 48 -17.52 -3.82 -6.14
CA MET A 48 -17.78 -5.04 -6.92
C MET A 48 -19.26 -5.43 -6.89
N GLN A 49 -19.91 -5.36 -5.72
CA GLN A 49 -21.35 -5.58 -5.59
C GLN A 49 -22.16 -4.54 -6.37
N GLN A 50 -21.83 -3.26 -6.25
CA GLN A 50 -22.52 -2.20 -6.99
C GLN A 50 -22.40 -2.37 -8.51
N VAL A 51 -21.26 -2.82 -9.01
CA VAL A 51 -21.07 -3.17 -10.42
C VAL A 51 -21.93 -4.37 -10.79
N SER A 52 -21.92 -5.43 -9.97
CA SER A 52 -22.74 -6.63 -10.18
C SER A 52 -24.25 -6.32 -10.22
N ASP A 53 -24.71 -5.40 -9.38
CA ASP A 53 -26.12 -4.99 -9.31
C ASP A 53 -26.51 -4.00 -10.41
N GLY A 54 -25.55 -3.52 -11.23
CA GLY A 54 -25.78 -2.49 -12.24
C GLY A 54 -25.94 -1.06 -11.68
N ASN A 55 -25.62 -0.85 -10.39
CA ASN A 55 -25.68 0.44 -9.71
C ASN A 55 -24.41 1.30 -9.89
N MET A 56 -23.35 0.73 -10.44
CA MET A 56 -22.09 1.39 -10.76
C MET A 56 -21.55 0.84 -12.08
N SER A 57 -21.05 1.69 -12.96
CA SER A 57 -20.40 1.22 -14.19
C SER A 57 -19.00 0.68 -13.93
N PRO A 58 -18.49 -0.25 -14.76
CA PRO A 58 -17.10 -0.71 -14.65
C PRO A 58 -16.07 0.43 -14.76
N GLN A 59 -16.36 1.46 -15.54
CA GLN A 59 -15.48 2.63 -15.68
C GLN A 59 -15.43 3.46 -14.39
N GLU A 60 -16.55 3.67 -13.72
CA GLU A 60 -16.60 4.37 -12.43
C GLU A 60 -15.86 3.58 -11.34
N ALA A 61 -15.98 2.25 -11.35
CA ALA A 61 -15.24 1.37 -10.45
C ALA A 61 -13.73 1.48 -10.68
N ALA A 62 -13.26 1.40 -11.92
CA ALA A 62 -11.85 1.57 -12.27
C ALA A 62 -11.29 2.94 -11.83
N GLN A 63 -12.05 4.02 -12.03
CA GLN A 63 -11.63 5.34 -11.53
C GLN A 63 -11.58 5.43 -10.00
N ALA A 64 -12.45 4.70 -9.30
CA ALA A 64 -12.40 4.63 -7.84
C ALA A 64 -11.18 3.84 -7.35
N ASP A 65 -10.78 2.81 -8.10
CA ASP A 65 -9.58 2.03 -7.86
C ASP A 65 -8.32 2.87 -8.07
N ASP A 66 -8.23 3.64 -9.15
CA ASP A 66 -7.14 4.59 -9.38
C ASP A 66 -7.01 5.61 -8.23
N ARG A 67 -8.15 6.12 -7.75
CA ARG A 67 -8.18 7.03 -6.59
C ARG A 67 -7.70 6.34 -5.32
N LEU A 68 -8.05 5.07 -5.11
CA LEU A 68 -7.61 4.29 -3.96
C LEU A 68 -6.09 4.05 -3.99
N VAL A 69 -5.54 3.64 -5.14
CA VAL A 69 -4.10 3.45 -5.34
C VAL A 69 -3.33 4.74 -5.09
N ASN A 70 -3.80 5.86 -5.67
CA ASN A 70 -3.18 7.16 -5.45
C ASN A 70 -3.23 7.54 -3.96
N TRP A 71 -4.37 7.32 -3.29
CA TRP A 71 -4.51 7.62 -1.87
C TRP A 71 -3.61 6.74 -0.98
N PHE A 72 -3.45 5.45 -1.30
CA PHE A 72 -2.48 4.57 -0.65
C PHE A 72 -1.06 5.07 -0.85
N THR A 73 -0.69 5.40 -2.08
CA THR A 73 0.63 5.94 -2.41
C THR A 73 0.95 7.17 -1.59
N GLU A 74 0.05 8.16 -1.55
CA GLU A 74 0.23 9.37 -0.75
C GLU A 74 0.30 9.07 0.75
N THR A 75 -0.49 8.11 1.24
CA THR A 75 -0.51 7.71 2.64
C THR A 75 0.80 7.06 3.05
N PHE A 76 1.22 6.01 2.36
CA PHE A 76 2.43 5.26 2.70
C PHE A 76 3.73 5.95 2.26
N CYS A 77 3.64 7.01 1.45
CA CYS A 77 4.74 7.96 1.29
C CYS A 77 4.85 9.00 2.41
N GLY A 78 3.93 8.99 3.38
CA GLY A 78 3.93 9.95 4.48
C GLY A 78 3.42 11.34 4.10
N ARG A 79 2.72 11.48 2.97
CA ARG A 79 2.17 12.75 2.47
C ARG A 79 0.71 12.98 2.89
N ASN A 80 0.05 11.95 3.41
CA ASN A 80 -1.32 12.07 3.93
C ASN A 80 -1.35 12.71 5.34
N LYS A 81 -1.85 13.95 5.42
CA LYS A 81 -1.95 14.73 6.66
C LYS A 81 -2.76 14.07 7.79
N HIS A 82 -3.56 13.05 7.52
CA HIS A 82 -4.38 12.38 8.53
C HIS A 82 -3.59 11.38 9.37
N PHE A 83 -2.39 10.99 8.93
CA PHE A 83 -1.54 10.00 9.59
C PHE A 83 -0.19 10.60 9.96
N ALA A 84 0.44 10.02 10.98
CA ALA A 84 1.83 10.28 11.30
C ALA A 84 2.72 9.23 10.61
N SER A 85 3.79 9.71 9.98
CA SER A 85 4.86 8.86 9.43
C SER A 85 5.81 8.41 10.54
N ALA A 86 6.45 7.27 10.36
CA ALA A 86 7.57 6.87 11.21
C ALA A 86 8.89 7.41 10.61
N GLU A 87 9.74 7.96 11.48
CA GLU A 87 11.06 8.45 11.12
C GLU A 87 11.89 7.34 10.47
N GLY A 88 12.47 7.62 9.30
CA GLY A 88 13.25 6.65 8.53
C GLY A 88 12.43 5.57 7.81
N TRP A 89 11.13 5.43 8.07
CA TRP A 89 10.29 4.42 7.41
C TRP A 89 9.65 4.94 6.12
N ASN A 90 8.76 5.93 6.19
CA ASN A 90 8.04 6.41 5.02
C ASN A 90 8.76 7.59 4.34
N PRO A 91 8.90 7.61 2.99
CA PRO A 91 8.76 6.48 2.06
C PRO A 91 9.98 5.56 2.00
N CYS A 92 11.17 6.04 2.39
CA CYS A 92 12.45 5.43 2.00
C CYS A 92 12.66 4.01 2.55
N GLY A 93 12.56 3.82 3.88
CA GLY A 93 12.71 2.51 4.50
C GLY A 93 11.69 1.48 4.01
N LEU A 94 10.44 1.91 3.79
CA LEU A 94 9.40 1.07 3.21
C LEU A 94 9.75 0.66 1.77
N ALA A 95 10.22 1.60 0.94
CA ALA A 95 10.61 1.32 -0.44
C ALA A 95 11.78 0.34 -0.50
N ASP A 96 12.79 0.50 0.34
CA ASP A 96 13.92 -0.43 0.43
C ASP A 96 13.46 -1.82 0.86
N TYR A 97 12.59 -1.92 1.86
CA TYR A 97 12.00 -3.19 2.27
C TYR A 97 11.19 -3.86 1.15
N ILE A 98 10.37 -3.11 0.41
CA ILE A 98 9.61 -3.63 -0.73
C ILE A 98 10.56 -4.15 -1.81
N ARG A 99 11.67 -3.44 -2.09
CA ARG A 99 12.67 -3.89 -3.06
C ARG A 99 13.31 -5.22 -2.66
N GLU A 100 13.52 -5.44 -1.36
CA GLU A 100 14.02 -6.71 -0.84
C GLU A 100 12.97 -7.83 -0.98
N VAL A 101 11.78 -7.63 -0.41
CA VAL A 101 10.70 -8.63 -0.37
C VAL A 101 10.22 -9.02 -1.76
N PHE A 102 10.08 -8.05 -2.68
CA PHE A 102 9.57 -8.26 -4.03
C PHE A 102 10.64 -8.18 -5.11
N SER A 103 11.91 -8.41 -4.74
CA SER A 103 13.06 -8.36 -5.67
C SER A 103 12.84 -9.18 -6.94
N GLY A 104 12.28 -10.39 -6.82
CA GLY A 104 11.99 -11.25 -7.98
C GLY A 104 10.91 -10.67 -8.92
N ASP A 105 9.90 -9.98 -8.39
CA ASP A 105 8.86 -9.35 -9.21
C ASP A 105 9.38 -8.08 -9.89
N LEU A 106 10.16 -7.28 -9.17
CA LEU A 106 10.79 -6.07 -9.71
C LEU A 106 11.81 -6.42 -10.81
N GLN A 107 12.57 -7.50 -10.64
CA GLN A 107 13.46 -8.02 -11.68
C GLN A 107 12.69 -8.41 -12.94
N LYS A 108 11.53 -9.07 -12.81
CA LYS A 108 10.67 -9.43 -13.95
C LYS A 108 10.10 -8.20 -14.66
N ALA A 109 9.79 -7.13 -13.93
CA ALA A 109 9.33 -5.86 -14.51
C ALA A 109 10.42 -5.20 -15.40
N GLY A 110 11.69 -5.48 -15.13
CA GLY A 110 12.83 -5.07 -15.96
C GLY A 110 12.88 -3.54 -16.12
N ARG A 111 12.86 -3.06 -17.37
CA ARG A 111 12.89 -1.62 -17.66
C ARG A 111 11.66 -0.83 -17.15
N HIS A 112 10.58 -1.52 -16.79
CA HIS A 112 9.37 -0.90 -16.25
C HIS A 112 9.33 -0.98 -14.71
N ALA A 113 10.39 -1.47 -14.07
CA ALA A 113 10.47 -1.48 -12.62
C ALA A 113 10.46 -0.03 -12.08
N PRO A 114 9.75 0.23 -10.97
CA PRO A 114 9.76 1.54 -10.31
C PRO A 114 11.18 1.95 -9.92
N SER A 115 11.51 3.22 -10.15
CA SER A 115 12.86 3.76 -9.98
C SER A 115 13.01 4.61 -8.72
N SER A 116 11.98 5.39 -8.37
CA SER A 116 11.96 6.20 -7.15
C SER A 116 11.25 5.51 -5.99
N ASP A 117 11.49 5.93 -4.75
CA ASP A 117 10.81 5.37 -3.57
C ASP A 117 9.28 5.55 -3.64
N ALA A 118 8.82 6.70 -4.15
CA ALA A 118 7.40 6.95 -4.35
C ALA A 118 6.80 6.02 -5.42
N GLU A 119 7.53 5.73 -6.49
CA GLU A 119 7.09 4.77 -7.52
C GLU A 119 7.04 3.35 -6.96
N VAL A 120 7.97 2.96 -6.08
CA VAL A 120 7.96 1.63 -5.43
C VAL A 120 6.73 1.50 -4.52
N VAL A 121 6.42 2.55 -3.75
CA VAL A 121 5.22 2.57 -2.90
C VAL A 121 3.93 2.59 -3.75
N GLY A 122 3.94 3.26 -4.91
CA GLY A 122 2.83 3.20 -5.85
C GLY A 122 2.63 1.79 -6.40
N TRP A 123 3.72 1.17 -6.88
CA TRP A 123 3.72 -0.18 -7.40
C TRP A 123 3.20 -1.21 -6.39
N VAL A 124 3.60 -1.12 -5.11
CA VAL A 124 3.09 -2.05 -4.09
C VAL A 124 1.60 -1.82 -3.79
N SER A 125 1.12 -0.57 -3.90
CA SER A 125 -0.28 -0.21 -3.69
C SER A 125 -1.17 -0.77 -4.81
N GLU A 126 -0.70 -0.70 -6.06
CA GLU A 126 -1.34 -1.35 -7.21
C GLU A 126 -1.38 -2.87 -7.03
N ARG A 127 -0.26 -3.46 -6.58
CA ARG A 127 -0.15 -4.90 -6.38
C ARG A 127 -1.03 -5.43 -5.26
N PHE A 128 -1.25 -4.64 -4.20
CA PHE A 128 -2.28 -4.92 -3.20
C PHE A 128 -3.66 -4.99 -3.85
N LEU A 129 -4.06 -3.97 -4.61
CA LEU A 129 -5.42 -3.92 -5.15
C LEU A 129 -5.64 -5.03 -6.19
N GLN A 130 -4.68 -5.24 -7.09
CA GLN A 130 -4.72 -6.30 -8.09
C GLN A 130 -4.76 -7.68 -7.42
N GLY A 131 -3.91 -7.93 -6.43
CA GLY A 131 -3.91 -9.18 -5.68
C GLY A 131 -5.24 -9.42 -4.93
N PHE A 132 -5.93 -8.36 -4.51
CA PHE A 132 -7.24 -8.49 -3.90
C PHE A 132 -8.32 -8.91 -4.92
N TYR A 133 -8.34 -8.30 -6.10
CA TYR A 133 -9.23 -8.74 -7.18
C TYR A 133 -8.98 -10.20 -7.57
N GLU A 134 -7.72 -10.57 -7.80
CA GLU A 134 -7.32 -11.95 -8.12
C GLU A 134 -7.76 -12.92 -7.00
N LEU A 135 -7.63 -12.53 -5.74
CA LEU A 135 -8.11 -13.34 -4.62
C LEU A 135 -9.61 -13.57 -4.70
N ILE A 136 -10.41 -12.51 -4.87
CA ILE A 136 -11.87 -12.59 -4.87
C ILE A 136 -12.38 -13.39 -6.07
N GLU A 137 -11.80 -13.21 -7.26
CA GLU A 137 -12.12 -13.98 -8.46
C GLU A 137 -11.88 -15.49 -8.29
N ASN A 138 -10.90 -15.85 -7.45
CA ASN A 138 -10.57 -17.24 -7.13
C ASN A 138 -11.34 -17.81 -5.93
N LEU A 139 -12.22 -17.04 -5.28
CA LEU A 139 -13.08 -17.56 -4.21
C LEU A 139 -14.29 -18.32 -4.78
N PRO A 140 -14.73 -19.40 -4.13
CA PRO A 140 -16.02 -20.01 -4.44
C PRO A 140 -17.13 -18.94 -4.31
N ASN A 141 -18.02 -18.87 -5.31
CA ASN A 141 -19.11 -17.90 -5.41
C ASN A 141 -18.73 -16.48 -5.90
N ALA A 142 -17.51 -16.29 -6.42
CA ALA A 142 -17.14 -15.05 -7.12
C ALA A 142 -18.20 -14.68 -8.18
N GLY A 143 -18.66 -13.43 -8.15
CA GLY A 143 -19.65 -12.91 -9.11
C GLY A 143 -21.12 -13.23 -8.81
N THR A 144 -21.42 -13.88 -7.68
CA THR A 144 -22.82 -14.14 -7.27
C THR A 144 -23.24 -13.34 -6.04
N ASN A 145 -22.32 -13.11 -5.09
CA ASN A 145 -22.55 -12.27 -3.92
C ASN A 145 -21.19 -11.88 -3.29
N PHE A 146 -20.93 -10.58 -3.16
CA PHE A 146 -19.71 -10.06 -2.51
C PHE A 146 -19.94 -9.64 -1.06
N HIS A 147 -21.18 -9.70 -0.56
CA HIS A 147 -21.47 -9.43 0.85
C HIS A 147 -20.77 -10.43 1.76
N GLU A 148 -20.25 -9.92 2.88
CA GLU A 148 -19.59 -10.70 3.94
C GLU A 148 -18.29 -11.40 3.53
N MET A 149 -17.83 -11.23 2.29
CA MET A 149 -16.55 -11.76 1.83
C MET A 149 -15.36 -11.21 2.63
N GLU A 150 -15.51 -10.04 3.27
CA GLU A 150 -14.50 -9.48 4.18
C GLU A 150 -14.19 -10.39 5.38
N TYR A 151 -15.12 -11.29 5.74
CA TYR A 151 -14.92 -12.25 6.84
C TYR A 151 -14.33 -13.58 6.38
N ALA A 152 -14.19 -13.80 5.06
CA ALA A 152 -13.61 -15.02 4.53
C ALA A 152 -12.17 -15.20 5.06
N PRO A 153 -11.79 -16.42 5.53
CA PRO A 153 -10.45 -16.66 6.08
C PRO A 153 -9.32 -16.19 5.17
N ARG A 154 -9.41 -16.47 3.85
CA ARG A 154 -8.41 -16.03 2.87
C ARG A 154 -8.31 -14.51 2.73
N VAL A 155 -9.41 -13.78 2.89
CA VAL A 155 -9.39 -12.31 2.84
C VAL A 155 -8.71 -11.74 4.09
N ARG A 156 -8.93 -12.34 5.26
CA ARG A 156 -8.24 -11.96 6.49
C ARG A 156 -6.74 -12.28 6.44
N GLU A 157 -6.37 -13.44 5.90
CA GLU A 157 -4.97 -13.82 5.66
C GLU A 157 -4.29 -12.85 4.69
N PHE A 158 -4.99 -12.46 3.62
CA PHE A 158 -4.53 -11.47 2.66
C PHE A 158 -4.26 -10.10 3.32
N VAL A 159 -5.19 -9.62 4.14
CA VAL A 159 -5.01 -8.37 4.88
C VAL A 159 -3.80 -8.48 5.83
N ALA A 160 -3.68 -9.57 6.59
CA ALA A 160 -2.58 -9.76 7.54
C ALA A 160 -1.20 -9.81 6.85
N PHE A 161 -1.13 -10.43 5.67
CA PHE A 161 0.07 -10.43 4.83
C PHE A 161 0.46 -8.99 4.45
N TRP A 162 -0.45 -8.23 3.85
CA TRP A 162 -0.16 -6.88 3.38
C TRP A 162 0.09 -5.88 4.50
N GLN A 163 -0.59 -6.07 5.63
CA GLN A 163 -0.33 -5.33 6.86
C GLN A 163 1.11 -5.54 7.32
N SER A 164 1.61 -6.78 7.30
CA SER A 164 2.99 -7.11 7.64
C SER A 164 3.99 -6.49 6.67
N VAL A 165 3.70 -6.53 5.36
CA VAL A 165 4.52 -5.89 4.33
C VAL A 165 4.68 -4.39 4.60
N LEU A 166 3.57 -3.67 4.80
CA LEU A 166 3.56 -2.21 4.87
C LEU A 166 4.17 -1.63 6.16
N VAL A 167 4.23 -2.43 7.23
CA VAL A 167 4.92 -2.06 8.49
C VAL A 167 6.34 -2.63 8.60
N GLY A 168 6.81 -3.40 7.61
CA GLY A 168 8.13 -4.02 7.66
C GLY A 168 8.24 -5.17 8.67
N ALA A 169 7.13 -5.81 9.02
CA ALA A 169 7.15 -6.96 9.92
C ALA A 169 7.70 -8.20 9.20
N PRO A 170 8.46 -9.08 9.89
CA PRO A 170 8.95 -10.32 9.30
C PRO A 170 7.81 -11.18 8.74
N MET A 171 7.94 -11.51 7.46
CA MET A 171 7.02 -12.43 6.77
C MET A 171 7.28 -13.85 7.28
N ARG A 172 6.26 -14.50 7.86
CA ARG A 172 6.33 -15.88 8.35
C ARG A 172 5.90 -16.89 7.30
#